data_AF-A0A1F8M794-F1
#
_entry.id   AF-A0A1F8M794-F1
#
_cell.length_a   1.000
_cell.length_b   1.000
_cell.length_c   1.000
_cell.angle_alpha   90.00
_cell.angle_beta   90.00
_cell.angle_gamma   90.00
#
_symmetry.space_group_name_H-M   'P 1'
#
loop_
_entity.id
_entity.type
_entity.pdbx_description
1 polymer ?
#
loop_
_entity_poly.entity_id
_entity_poly.type
_entity_poly.pdbx_seq_one_letter_code
_entity_poly.pdbx_strand_id
1 'polypeptide(L)'
;MIRTQIQFTKEQWEALKKIAASRHVSISEVVRQSVDELIRSPENQGIDEYQRLSVEIVGKYQSGFSDISADHDKYLSEIYNS
;
A
#
# COMPACT_ATOMS: atom_id res chain seq x y z
N MET A 1 -20.18 0.18 -11.03
CA MET A 1 -20.31 -0.75 -9.89
C MET A 1 -21.14 -1.95 -10.33
N ILE A 2 -20.80 -3.16 -9.87
CA ILE A 2 -21.58 -4.38 -10.05
C ILE A 2 -22.43 -4.58 -8.79
N ARG A 3 -23.73 -4.89 -8.93
CA ARG A 3 -24.61 -5.13 -7.78
C ARG A 3 -24.40 -6.54 -7.25
N THR A 4 -23.88 -6.65 -6.04
CA THR A 4 -23.66 -7.93 -5.35
C THR A 4 -24.38 -7.92 -4.01
N GLN A 5 -25.11 -8.99 -3.70
CA GLN A 5 -25.72 -9.18 -2.38
C GLN A 5 -24.77 -9.98 -1.50
N ILE A 6 -24.39 -9.41 -0.36
CA ILE A 6 -23.49 -10.01 0.62
C ILE A 6 -24.20 -9.99 1.98
N GLN A 7 -24.11 -11.08 2.74
CA GLN A 7 -24.63 -11.16 4.10
C GLN A 7 -23.52 -10.85 5.09
N PHE A 8 -23.85 -10.10 6.14
CA PHE A 8 -22.95 -9.80 7.26
C PHE A 8 -23.47 -10.49 8.51
N THR A 9 -22.57 -10.87 9.42
CA THR A 9 -22.99 -11.24 10.76
C THR A 9 -23.58 -10.03 11.49
N LYS A 10 -24.33 -10.27 12.55
CA LYS A 10 -24.92 -9.20 13.36
C LYS A 10 -23.83 -8.28 13.91
N GLU A 11 -22.73 -8.85 14.37
CA GLU A 11 -21.59 -8.14 14.95
C GLU A 11 -20.91 -7.25 13.91
N GLN A 12 -20.69 -7.77 12.69
CA GLN A 12 -20.15 -7.00 11.57
C GLN A 12 -21.07 -5.84 11.19
N TRP A 13 -22.39 -6.08 11.16
CA TRP A 13 -23.36 -5.04 10.83
C TRP A 13 -23.38 -3.90 11.86
N GLU A 14 -23.34 -4.23 13.15
CA GLU A 14 -23.25 -3.21 14.21
C GLU A 14 -21.94 -2.41 14.14
N ALA A 15 -20.82 -3.09 13.86
CA ALA A 15 -19.53 -2.43 13.68
C ALA A 15 -19.55 -1.46 12.48
N LEU A 16 -20.07 -1.89 11.33
CA LEU A 16 -20.20 -1.06 10.14
C LEU A 16 -21.07 0.17 10.40
N LYS A 17 -22.21 0.02 11.10
CA LYS A 17 -23.06 1.16 11.49
C LYS A 17 -22.31 2.17 12.35
N LYS A 18 -21.56 1.69 13.35
CA LYS A 18 -20.79 2.55 14.26
C LYS A 18 -19.72 3.34 13.51
N ILE A 19 -18.99 2.69 12.61
CA ILE A 19 -17.93 3.33 11.79
C ILE A 19 -18.53 4.33 10.81
N ALA A 20 -19.63 3.98 10.14
CA ALA A 20 -20.32 4.86 9.21
C ALA A 20 -20.83 6.13 9.92
N ALA A 21 -21.42 5.97 11.10
CA ALA A 21 -21.89 7.08 11.93
C ALA A 21 -20.75 7.99 12.39
N SER A 22 -19.63 7.43 12.86
CA SER A 22 -18.50 8.23 13.35
C SER A 22 -17.77 8.98 12.22
N ARG A 23 -17.78 8.44 11.01
CA ARG A 23 -17.15 9.04 9.82
C ARG A 23 -18.10 9.92 9.00
N HIS A 24 -19.39 10.00 9.36
CA HIS A 24 -20.44 10.70 8.60
C HIS A 24 -20.55 10.26 7.13
N VAL A 25 -20.40 8.96 6.87
CA VAL A 25 -20.51 8.38 5.52
C VAL A 25 -21.54 7.24 5.49
N SER A 26 -21.91 6.78 4.30
CA SER A 26 -22.80 5.63 4.16
C SER A 26 -22.09 4.32 4.53
N ILE A 27 -22.84 3.31 4.98
CA ILE A 27 -22.29 1.96 5.24
C ILE A 27 -21.63 1.39 3.97
N SER A 28 -22.23 1.61 2.80
CA SER A 28 -21.69 1.15 1.53
C SER A 28 -20.34 1.81 1.19
N GLU A 29 -20.10 3.04 1.65
CA GLU A 29 -18.81 3.71 1.49
C GLU A 29 -17.74 3.07 2.37
N VAL A 30 -18.08 2.77 3.63
CA VAL A 30 -17.18 2.05 4.54
C VAL A 30 -16.80 0.69 3.95
N VAL A 31 -17.78 -0.08 3.45
CA VAL A 31 -17.53 -1.38 2.82
C VAL A 31 -16.62 -1.26 1.61
N ARG A 32 -16.85 -0.27 0.73
CA ARG A 32 -15.99 -0.05 -0.44
C ARG A 32 -14.56 0.28 -0.03
N GLN A 33 -14.37 1.21 0.89
CA GLN A 33 -13.04 1.61 1.37
C GLN A 33 -12.30 0.41 1.97
N SER A 34 -12.96 -0.38 2.82
CA SER A 34 -12.37 -1.59 3.39
C SER A 34 -11.98 -2.63 2.34
N VAL A 35 -12.79 -2.80 1.29
CA VAL A 35 -12.48 -3.72 0.19
C VAL A 35 -11.33 -3.19 -0.66
N ASP A 36 -11.30 -1.90 -0.96
CA ASP A 36 -10.20 -1.27 -1.70
C ASP A 36 -8.87 -1.36 -0.94
N GLU A 37 -8.89 -1.12 0.37
CA GLU A 37 -7.72 -1.28 1.26
C GLU A 37 -7.24 -2.75 1.27
N LEU A 38 -8.17 -3.71 1.37
CA LEU A 38 -7.82 -5.13 1.35
C LEU A 38 -7.17 -5.54 0.03
N ILE A 39 -7.71 -5.10 -1.11
CA ILE A 39 -7.18 -5.42 -2.44
C ILE A 39 -5.79 -4.81 -2.64
N ARG A 40 -5.57 -3.58 -2.13
CA ARG A 40 -4.28 -2.89 -2.22
C ARG A 40 -3.26 -3.36 -1.19
N SER A 41 -3.68 -4.18 -0.22
CA SER A 41 -2.76 -4.68 0.80
C SER A 41 -1.63 -5.48 0.13
N PRO A 42 -0.35 -5.23 0.49
CA PRO A 42 0.81 -5.91 -0.10
C PRO A 42 0.73 -7.44 -0.14
N GLU A 43 0.07 -8.03 0.86
CA GLU A 43 -0.17 -9.47 0.96
C GLU A 43 -1.13 -10.01 -0.12
N ASN A 44 -2.00 -9.15 -0.67
CA ASN A 44 -2.98 -9.48 -1.70
C ASN A 44 -2.60 -8.98 -3.10
N GLN A 45 -1.62 -8.07 -3.21
CA GLN A 45 -1.10 -7.58 -4.49
C GLN A 45 -0.33 -8.65 -5.28
N GLY A 46 -0.06 -9.80 -4.66
CA GLY A 46 0.70 -10.87 -5.26
C GLY A 46 2.16 -10.47 -5.47
N ILE A 47 3.02 -11.47 -5.50
CA ILE A 47 4.44 -11.32 -5.82
C ILE A 47 4.64 -10.54 -7.14
N ASP A 48 3.66 -10.60 -8.06
CA ASP A 48 3.70 -9.96 -9.38
C ASP A 48 3.77 -8.42 -9.36
N GLU A 49 2.99 -7.71 -8.53
CA GLU A 49 3.04 -6.24 -8.53
C GLU A 49 4.33 -5.73 -7.86
N TYR A 50 4.74 -6.36 -6.76
CA TYR A 50 6.03 -6.09 -6.11
C TYR A 50 7.21 -6.43 -7.01
N GLN A 51 7.19 -7.56 -7.72
CA GLN A 51 8.21 -7.89 -8.71
C GLN A 51 8.21 -6.90 -9.87
N ARG A 52 7.03 -6.54 -10.40
CA ARG A 52 6.92 -5.57 -11.50
C ARG A 52 7.50 -4.22 -11.11
N LEU A 53 7.17 -3.71 -9.93
CA LEU A 53 7.72 -2.45 -9.40
C LEU A 53 9.23 -2.56 -9.15
N SER A 54 9.69 -3.69 -8.59
CA SER A 54 11.12 -3.92 -8.37
C SER A 54 11.90 -3.94 -9.69
N VAL A 55 11.38 -4.63 -10.71
CA VAL A 55 11.98 -4.68 -12.06
C VAL A 55 11.96 -3.31 -12.72
N GLU A 56 10.91 -2.49 -12.55
CA GLU A 56 10.85 -1.15 -13.12
C GLU A 56 11.92 -0.20 -12.54
N ILE A 57 12.33 -0.41 -11.28
CA ILE A 57 13.33 0.42 -10.62
C ILE A 57 14.76 -0.01 -10.99
N VAL A 58 14.98 -1.29 -11.30
CA VAL A 58 16.30 -1.82 -11.69
C VAL A 58 16.80 -1.11 -12.96
N GLY A 59 17.91 -0.38 -12.83
CA GLY A 59 18.54 0.33 -13.95
C GLY A 59 17.91 1.68 -14.30
N LYS A 60 16.83 2.10 -13.64
CA LYS A 60 16.17 3.41 -13.86
C LYS A 60 17.02 4.58 -13.36
N TYR A 61 17.82 4.35 -12.33
CA TYR A 61 18.69 5.35 -11.73
C TYR A 61 20.16 4.93 -11.90
N GLN A 62 20.97 5.85 -12.42
CA GLN A 62 22.41 5.69 -12.55
C GLN A 62 23.07 6.83 -11.79
N SER A 63 23.89 6.46 -10.81
CA SER A 63 24.69 7.40 -10.03
C SER A 63 26.01 7.77 -10.71
N GLY A 64 26.41 7.03 -11.76
CA GLY A 64 27.68 7.21 -12.46
C GLY A 64 28.90 6.58 -11.75
N PHE A 65 28.73 6.08 -10.54
CA PHE A 65 29.77 5.39 -9.78
C PHE A 65 29.40 3.92 -9.58
N SER A 66 30.37 3.03 -9.81
CA SER A 66 30.18 1.58 -9.72
C SER A 66 30.28 1.03 -8.29
N ASP A 67 30.76 1.83 -7.35
CA ASP A 67 31.10 1.43 -5.97
C ASP A 67 30.12 1.94 -4.90
N ILE A 68 29.12 2.75 -5.28
CA ILE A 68 28.16 3.34 -4.34
C ILE A 68 27.44 2.30 -3.48
N SER A 69 27.13 1.12 -4.01
CA SER A 69 26.51 0.06 -3.21
C SER A 69 27.42 -0.48 -2.11
N ALA A 70 28.74 -0.53 -2.37
CA ALA A 70 29.73 -1.03 -1.42
C ALA A 70 30.13 0.04 -0.39
N ASP A 71 30.28 1.28 -0.84
CA ASP A 71 30.83 2.39 -0.06
C ASP A 71 29.77 3.43 0.35
N HIS A 72 28.50 3.05 0.43
CA HIS A 72 27.38 3.95 0.71
C HIS A 72 27.58 4.81 1.97
N ASP A 73 28.11 4.22 3.05
CA ASP A 73 28.37 4.92 4.31
C ASP A 73 29.46 5.99 4.16
N LYS A 74 30.49 5.71 3.36
CA LYS A 74 31.58 6.65 3.08
C LYS A 74 31.04 7.87 2.34
N TYR A 75 30.31 7.66 1.24
CA TYR A 75 29.68 8.74 0.48
C TYR A 75 28.71 9.56 1.34
N LEU A 76 27.94 8.90 2.21
CA LEU A 76 27.05 9.59 3.14
C LEU A 76 27.84 10.48 4.12
N SER A 77 28.94 9.96 4.68
CA SER A 77 29.78 10.72 5.61
C SER A 77 30.45 11.93 4.97
N GLU A 78 30.88 11.83 3.71
CA GLU A 78 31.50 12.93 2.97
C GLU A 78 30.52 14.09 2.73
N ILE A 79 29.24 13.79 2.49
CA ILE A 79 28.18 14.80 2.25
C ILE A 79 27.78 15.53 3.54
N TYR A 80 27.67 14.82 4.67
CA TYR A 80 27.10 15.38 5.90
C TYR A 80 28.13 15.88 6.93
N ASN A 81 29.42 15.58 6.75
CA ASN A 81 30.50 16.09 7.61
C ASN A 81 31.27 17.29 7.00
N SER A 82 30.67 18.03 6.07
CA SER A 82 31.18 19.32 5.57
C SER A 82 30.53 20.51 6.25
#